data_AF-A0A2V6BY66-F1
#
_entry.id   AF-A0A2V6BY66-F1
#
_cell.length_a   1.000
_cell.length_b   1.000
_cell.length_c   1.000
_cell.angle_alpha   90.00
_cell.angle_beta   90.00
_cell.angle_gamma   90.00
#
_symmetry.space_group_name_H-M   'P 1'
#
loop_
_entity.id
_entity.type
_entity.pdbx_description
1 polymer ?
#
loop_
_entity_poly.entity_id
_entity_poly.type
_entity_poly.pdbx_seq_one_letter_code
_entity_poly.pdbx_strand_id
1 'polypeptide(L)'
;MRCHLANTAFYETLLPALGFSQRVAVEGWLQFEAAGETAMEFFGVTESPAHVPNENRITIWAESRADVDRIAKVAEQVGARNSEGPMSYEAGYYAVFFEDPCGNRLEVCHRLPA
;
A
#
# COMPACT_ATOMS: atom_id res chain seq x y z
N MET A 1 12.54 9.25 16.80
CA MET A 1 12.06 7.87 17.09
C MET A 1 11.70 7.27 15.73
N ARG A 2 12.55 6.38 15.18
CA ARG A 2 12.42 5.91 13.79
C ARG A 2 11.19 5.01 13.67
N CYS A 3 10.32 5.28 12.69
CA CYS A 3 9.03 4.62 12.40
C CYS A 3 9.08 3.08 12.18
N HIS A 4 10.24 2.43 12.35
CA HIS A 4 10.54 1.05 11.99
C HIS A 4 9.49 0.02 12.42
N LEU A 5 9.17 -0.06 13.72
CA LEU A 5 8.22 -1.06 14.23
C LEU A 5 6.79 -0.80 13.72
N ALA A 6 6.41 0.47 13.58
CA ALA A 6 5.10 0.83 13.04
C ALA A 6 4.99 0.50 11.54
N ASN A 7 6.09 0.66 10.79
CA ASN A 7 6.10 0.46 9.35
C ASN A 7 6.00 -1.02 8.96
N THR A 8 6.69 -1.90 9.69
CA THR A 8 6.58 -3.35 9.44
C THR A 8 5.14 -3.84 9.64
N ALA A 9 4.51 -3.50 10.78
CA ALA A 9 3.14 -3.90 11.07
C ALA A 9 2.11 -3.33 10.05
N PHE A 10 2.35 -2.12 9.56
CA PHE A 10 1.55 -1.49 8.52
C PHE A 10 1.52 -2.33 7.24
N TYR A 11 2.70 -2.66 6.69
CA TYR A 11 2.80 -3.42 5.45
C TYR A 11 2.41 -4.90 5.61
N GLU A 12 2.67 -5.51 6.77
CA GLU A 12 2.22 -6.88 7.07
C GLU A 12 0.70 -7.04 7.03
N THR A 13 -0.06 -5.96 7.23
CA THR A 13 -1.53 -5.99 7.16
C THR A 13 -2.05 -5.44 5.83
N LEU A 14 -1.44 -4.37 5.31
CA LEU A 14 -1.86 -3.75 4.06
C LEU A 14 -1.62 -4.66 2.84
N LEU A 15 -0.45 -5.30 2.75
CA LEU A 15 -0.07 -6.09 1.57
C LEU A 15 -0.97 -7.32 1.36
N PRO A 16 -1.34 -8.11 2.40
CA PRO A 16 -2.33 -9.16 2.23
C PRO A 16 -3.70 -8.64 1.78
N ALA A 17 -4.13 -7.48 2.27
CA ALA A 17 -5.39 -6.88 1.85
C ALA A 17 -5.38 -6.50 0.36
N LEU A 18 -4.20 -6.15 -0.18
CA LEU A 18 -3.95 -5.85 -1.59
C LEU A 18 -3.74 -7.10 -2.47
N GLY A 19 -3.71 -8.31 -1.88
CA GLY A 19 -3.53 -9.58 -2.60
C GLY A 19 -2.14 -10.20 -2.47
N PHE A 20 -1.17 -9.50 -1.90
CA PHE A 20 0.18 -10.02 -1.62
C PHE A 20 0.20 -10.70 -0.25
N SER A 21 -0.22 -11.96 -0.21
CA SER A 21 -0.49 -12.69 1.03
C SER A 21 0.63 -13.61 1.50
N GLN A 22 1.62 -13.92 0.65
CA GLN A 22 2.70 -14.84 0.98
C GLN A 22 3.96 -14.08 1.39
N ARG A 23 4.30 -14.08 2.68
CA ARG A 23 5.57 -13.47 3.14
C ARG A 23 6.75 -14.35 2.73
N VAL A 24 7.77 -13.73 2.14
CA VAL A 24 9.02 -14.41 1.74
C VAL A 24 10.21 -13.89 2.53
N ALA A 25 11.04 -14.80 3.01
CA ALA A 25 12.25 -14.46 3.74
C ALA A 25 13.36 -14.03 2.78
N VAL A 26 13.57 -12.73 2.65
CA VAL A 26 14.66 -12.12 1.88
C VAL A 26 15.43 -11.18 2.80
N GLU A 27 16.73 -11.38 2.93
CA GLU A 27 17.57 -10.59 3.85
C GLU A 27 17.52 -9.10 3.51
N GLY A 28 17.13 -8.25 4.47
CA GLY A 28 17.02 -6.80 4.29
C GLY A 28 15.72 -6.32 3.65
N TRP A 29 14.76 -7.21 3.39
CA TRP A 29 13.48 -6.88 2.75
C TRP A 29 12.29 -7.38 3.56
N LEU A 30 11.24 -6.56 3.61
CA LEU A 30 9.88 -7.03 3.88
C LEU A 30 9.23 -7.30 2.53
N GLN A 31 9.18 -8.58 2.15
CA GLN A 31 8.66 -9.00 0.85
C GLN A 31 7.42 -9.87 0.99
N PHE A 32 6.41 -9.56 0.17
CA PHE A 32 5.21 -10.35 0.01
C PHE A 32 4.96 -10.65 -1.46
N GLU A 33 4.49 -11.85 -1.73
CA GLU A 33 4.15 -12.36 -3.06
C GLU A 33 2.64 -12.58 -3.18
N ALA A 34 2.11 -12.43 -4.39
CA ALA A 34 0.73 -12.81 -4.71
C ALA A 34 0.57 -14.33 -4.55
N ALA A 35 -0.64 -14.79 -4.22
CA ALA A 35 -0.89 -16.23 -4.08
C ALA A 35 -0.82 -16.94 -5.45
N GLY A 36 -0.05 -18.01 -5.55
CA GLY A 36 0.04 -18.84 -6.76
C GLY A 36 1.20 -19.85 -6.68
N GLU A 37 1.22 -20.82 -7.60
CA GLU A 37 2.32 -21.81 -7.68
C GLU A 37 3.62 -21.21 -8.24
N THR A 38 3.49 -20.18 -9.08
CA THR A 38 4.61 -19.40 -9.61
C THR A 38 4.27 -17.93 -9.39
N ALA A 39 4.54 -17.40 -8.20
CA ALA A 39 4.28 -15.99 -7.94
C ALA A 39 5.25 -15.13 -8.78
N MET A 40 4.74 -14.49 -9.84
CA MET A 40 5.50 -13.50 -10.60
C MET A 40 5.36 -12.09 -10.01
N GLU A 41 4.30 -11.86 -9.24
CA GLU A 41 3.95 -10.56 -8.69
C GLU A 41 4.36 -10.50 -7.22
N PHE A 42 5.15 -9.50 -6.87
CA PHE A 42 5.65 -9.30 -5.52
C PHE A 42 5.73 -7.81 -5.18
N PHE A 43 5.67 -7.51 -3.89
CA PHE A 43 5.88 -6.18 -3.33
C PHE A 43 6.95 -6.26 -2.24
N GLY A 44 8.01 -5.48 -2.39
CA GLY A 44 9.14 -5.44 -1.47
C GLY A 44 9.33 -4.04 -0.88
N VAL A 45 9.50 -3.99 0.44
CA VAL A 45 9.85 -2.76 1.17
C VAL A 45 11.23 -2.94 1.78
N THR A 46 12.12 -1.97 1.55
CA THR A 46 13.38 -1.82 2.28
C THR A 46 13.27 -0.66 3.24
N GLU A 47 14.10 -0.71 4.28
CA GLU A 47 14.17 0.37 5.25
C GLU A 47 15.54 1.03 5.20
N SER A 48 15.53 2.36 5.21
CA SER A 48 16.74 3.15 5.38
C SER A 48 16.64 3.93 6.69
N PRO A 49 17.63 3.82 7.59
CA PRO A 49 17.69 4.66 8.79
C PRO A 49 17.77 6.16 8.51
N ALA A 50 18.16 6.53 7.29
CA ALA A 50 18.25 7.90 6.79
C ALA A 50 17.11 8.24 5.80
N HIS A 51 16.06 7.42 5.75
CA HIS A 51 14.91 7.69 4.89
C HIS A 51 14.29 9.05 5.22
N VAL A 52 14.05 9.84 4.17
CA VAL A 52 13.30 11.08 4.19
C VAL A 52 12.23 10.96 3.11
N PRO A 53 10.93 11.05 3.45
CA PRO A 53 9.88 10.98 2.45
C PRO A 53 9.96 12.17 1.50
N ASN A 54 9.58 11.96 0.25
CA ASN A 54 9.53 12.99 -0.78
C ASN A 54 8.17 12.95 -1.49
N GLU A 55 8.06 13.62 -2.64
CA GLU A 55 6.81 13.73 -3.38
C GLU A 55 6.41 12.45 -4.14
N ASN A 56 7.29 11.44 -4.22
CA ASN A 56 7.03 10.18 -4.93
C ASN A 56 5.82 9.44 -4.33
N ARG A 57 5.01 8.87 -5.22
CA ARG A 57 3.79 8.13 -4.89
C ARG A 57 3.77 6.79 -5.60
N ILE A 58 3.46 5.75 -4.86
CA ILE A 58 3.20 4.41 -5.41
C ILE A 58 1.69 4.23 -5.53
N THR A 59 1.21 4.09 -6.76
CA THR A 59 -0.21 3.88 -7.07
C THR A 59 -0.47 2.42 -7.37
N ILE A 60 -1.46 1.85 -6.70
CA ILE A 60 -1.87 0.44 -6.83
C ILE A 60 -3.27 0.43 -7.43
N TRP A 61 -3.43 -0.31 -8.53
CA TRP A 61 -4.73 -0.44 -9.17
C TRP A 61 -5.60 -1.45 -8.43
N ALA A 62 -6.89 -1.13 -8.29
CA ALA A 62 -7.91 -1.97 -7.68
C ALA A 62 -8.98 -2.36 -8.71
N GLU A 63 -9.47 -3.59 -8.61
CA GLU A 63 -10.48 -4.18 -9.50
C GLU A 63 -11.82 -3.44 -9.45
N SER A 64 -12.15 -2.79 -8.31
CA SER A 64 -13.42 -2.12 -8.12
C SER A 64 -13.35 -0.94 -7.15
N ARG A 65 -14.37 -0.07 -7.16
CA ARG A 65 -14.54 0.98 -6.13
C ARG A 65 -14.70 0.39 -4.73
N ALA A 66 -15.36 -0.76 -4.62
CA ALA A 66 -15.54 -1.46 -3.35
C ALA A 66 -14.21 -1.96 -2.78
N ASP A 67 -13.26 -2.35 -3.64
CA ASP A 67 -11.91 -2.67 -3.21
C ASP A 67 -11.16 -1.45 -2.71
N VAL A 68 -11.27 -0.29 -3.38
CA VAL A 68 -10.72 0.98 -2.88
C VAL A 68 -11.28 1.29 -1.49
N ASP A 69 -12.60 1.19 -1.29
CA ASP A 69 -13.24 1.43 0.01
C ASP A 69 -12.77 0.45 1.09
N ARG A 70 -12.62 -0.83 0.74
CA ARG A 70 -12.12 -1.87 1.64
C ARG A 70 -10.68 -1.60 2.05
N ILE A 71 -9.81 -1.25 1.11
CA ILE A 71 -8.40 -0.96 1.39
C ILE A 71 -8.26 0.33 2.18
N ALA A 72 -9.06 1.36 1.91
CA ALA A 72 -9.07 2.59 2.69
C ALA A 72 -9.31 2.29 4.19
N LYS A 73 -10.30 1.46 4.50
CA LYS A 73 -10.58 1.03 5.89
C LYS A 73 -9.43 0.25 6.51
N VAL A 74 -8.77 -0.63 5.76
CA VAL A 74 -7.59 -1.36 6.25
C VAL A 74 -6.46 -0.38 6.56
N ALA A 75 -6.15 0.54 5.63
CA ALA A 75 -5.11 1.54 5.79
C ALA A 75 -5.34 2.40 7.04
N GLU A 76 -6.57 2.89 7.26
CA GLU A 76 -6.94 3.61 8.47
C GLU A 76 -6.72 2.79 9.76
N GLN A 77 -7.15 1.52 9.77
CA GLN A 77 -7.00 0.63 10.93
C GLN A 77 -5.55 0.39 11.32
N VAL A 78 -4.62 0.41 10.35
CA VAL A 78 -3.20 0.11 10.57
C VAL A 78 -2.34 1.37 10.74
N GLY A 79 -2.97 2.54 10.85
CA GLY A 79 -2.29 3.79 11.16
C GLY A 79 -1.77 4.56 9.94
N ALA A 80 -2.44 4.44 8.79
CA ALA A 80 -2.23 5.36 7.68
C ALA A 80 -2.40 6.82 8.13
N ARG A 81 -1.58 7.69 7.56
CA ARG A 81 -1.56 9.12 7.88
C ARG A 81 -1.98 9.93 6.66
N ASN A 82 -2.39 11.18 6.87
CA ASN A 82 -2.70 12.13 5.81
C ASN A 82 -3.63 11.55 4.72
N SER A 83 -4.65 10.79 5.15
CA SER A 83 -5.58 10.10 4.25
C SER A 83 -6.56 11.08 3.59
N GLU A 84 -6.79 10.89 2.29
CA GLU A 84 -7.75 11.66 1.48
C GLU A 84 -8.57 10.69 0.61
N GLY A 85 -9.90 10.81 0.67
CA GLY A 85 -10.82 9.83 0.08
C GLY A 85 -11.14 8.66 1.03
N PRO A 86 -11.74 7.56 0.55
CA PRO A 86 -11.98 7.24 -0.87
C PRO A 86 -13.07 8.12 -1.50
N MET A 87 -12.83 8.61 -2.71
CA MET A 87 -13.80 9.43 -3.45
C MET A 87 -13.55 9.43 -4.97
N SER A 88 -14.49 10.00 -5.74
CA SER A 88 -14.28 10.24 -7.18
C SER A 88 -13.53 11.55 -7.39
N TYR A 89 -12.41 11.51 -8.11
CA TYR A 89 -11.60 12.69 -8.43
C TYR A 89 -11.89 13.23 -9.83
N GLU A 90 -12.10 12.31 -10.78
CA GLU A 90 -12.50 12.61 -12.15
C GLU A 90 -13.35 11.48 -12.73
N ALA A 91 -13.88 11.68 -13.94
CA ALA A 91 -14.66 10.68 -14.62
C ALA A 91 -13.84 9.40 -14.81
N GLY A 92 -14.31 8.30 -14.23
CA GLY A 92 -13.61 7.02 -14.32
C GLY A 92 -12.44 6.84 -13.35
N TYR A 93 -12.21 7.76 -12.40
CA TYR A 93 -11.14 7.65 -11.40
C TYR A 93 -11.66 7.76 -9.97
N TYR A 94 -11.62 6.64 -9.25
CA TYR A 94 -12.01 6.55 -7.84
C TYR A 94 -10.83 6.08 -7.01
N ALA A 95 -10.42 6.85 -6.01
CA ALA A 95 -9.15 6.58 -5.32
C ALA A 95 -9.20 6.96 -3.83
N VAL A 96 -8.24 6.40 -3.09
CA VAL A 96 -7.83 6.85 -1.76
C VAL A 96 -6.32 7.13 -1.79
N PHE A 97 -5.91 8.23 -1.19
CA PHE A 97 -4.52 8.61 -1.00
C PHE A 97 -4.19 8.56 0.48
N PHE A 98 -2.98 8.12 0.83
CA PHE A 98 -2.53 8.09 2.22
C PHE A 98 -1.00 8.00 2.30
N GLU A 99 -0.46 8.13 3.51
CA GLU A 99 0.94 7.93 3.82
C GLU A 99 1.13 6.78 4.81
N ASP A 100 2.21 6.02 4.63
CA ASP A 100 2.65 5.06 5.64
C ASP A 100 3.20 5.77 6.91
N PRO A 101 3.52 5.02 7.98
CA PRO A 101 4.11 5.57 9.20
C PRO A 101 5.44 6.33 9.00
N CYS A 102 6.15 6.12 7.89
CA CYS A 102 7.40 6.78 7.54
C CYS A 102 7.24 7.97 6.58
N GLY A 103 6.07 8.13 5.98
CA GLY A 103 5.69 9.26 5.11
C GLY A 103 5.74 8.92 3.63
N ASN A 104 5.97 7.66 3.26
CA ASN A 104 5.88 7.25 1.86
C ASN A 104 4.43 7.40 1.42
N ARG A 105 4.21 8.04 0.28
CA ARG A 105 2.88 8.29 -0.25
C ARG A 105 2.41 7.08 -1.04
N LEU A 106 1.24 6.58 -0.70
CA LEU A 106 0.56 5.51 -1.41
C LEU A 106 -0.77 6.00 -1.96
N GLU A 107 -1.24 5.29 -2.96
CA GLU A 107 -2.56 5.47 -3.53
C GLU A 107 -3.12 4.12 -3.93
N VAL A 108 -4.42 3.94 -3.72
CA VAL A 108 -5.16 2.82 -4.28
C VAL A 108 -6.29 3.39 -5.12
N CYS A 109 -6.32 3.04 -6.40
CA CYS A 109 -7.29 3.59 -7.33
C CYS A 109 -7.96 2.50 -8.18
N HIS A 110 -9.25 2.67 -8.40
CA HIS A 110 -9.97 2.01 -9.47
C HIS A 110 -10.14 3.01 -10.60
N ARG A 111 -9.40 2.79 -11.69
CA ARG A 111 -9.47 3.61 -12.91
C ARG A 111 -9.99 2.81 -14.09
N LEU A 112 -10.85 3.43 -14.89
CA LEU A 112 -11.27 2.90 -16.18
C LEU A 112 -10.19 3.15 -17.25
N PRO A 113 -10.15 2.33 -18.33
CA PRO A 113 -9.32 2.63 -19.49
C PRO A 113 -9.61 4.03 -20.03
N ALA A 114 -8.56 4.70 -20.50
CA ALA A 114 -8.66 5.97 -21.22
C ALA A 114 -9.25 5.76 -22.62
#